data_AF-A0A8H7TUM6-F1
#
_entry.id   AF-A0A8H7TUM6-F1
#
_cell.length_a   1.000
_cell.length_b   1.000
_cell.length_c   1.000
_cell.angle_alpha   90.00
_cell.angle_beta   90.00
_cell.angle_gamma   90.00
#
_symmetry.space_group_name_H-M   'P 1'
#
loop_
_entity.id
_entity.type
_entity.pdbx_description
1 polymer ?
#
loop_
_entity_poly.entity_id
_entity_poly.type
_entity_poly.pdbx_seq_one_letter_code
_entity_poly.pdbx_strand_id
1 'polypeptide(L)'
;MMERLLDEITLTLEMLPELESSTVVRDYVRGNLIKRQLYKNIMAKRDAQSSLLYQVQHGHQTDIDYLNGYFLKRAKRIGLDLRMNKLMTDMVKAKTLQTRQRINTDVRIEETSLSPQHQGSSYRHYWSA
;
A
#
# COMPACT_ATOMS: atom_id res chain seq x y z
N MET A 1 4.70 -6.88 -18.00
CA MET A 1 4.25 -5.87 -17.00
C MET A 1 5.42 -5.35 -16.18
N MET A 2 6.19 -6.23 -15.52
CA MET A 2 7.36 -5.84 -14.71
C MET A 2 8.43 -5.05 -15.51
N GLU A 3 8.71 -5.45 -16.74
CA GLU A 3 9.68 -4.74 -17.60
C GLU A 3 9.30 -3.27 -17.80
N ARG A 4 8.03 -2.98 -18.11
CA ARG A 4 7.55 -1.60 -18.29
C ARG A 4 7.69 -0.75 -17.03
N LEU A 5 7.46 -1.34 -15.85
CA LEU A 5 7.66 -0.63 -14.58
C LEU A 5 9.13 -0.27 -14.38
N LEU A 6 10.03 -1.21 -14.65
CA LEU A 6 11.47 -0.97 -14.55
C LEU A 6 11.94 0.04 -15.61
N ASP A 7 11.47 -0.06 -16.85
CA ASP A 7 11.82 0.86 -17.93
C ASP A 7 11.45 2.30 -17.56
N GLU A 8 10.22 2.53 -17.08
CA GLU A 8 9.74 3.83 -16.61
C GLU A 8 10.62 4.43 -15.50
N ILE A 9 11.02 3.61 -14.52
CA ILE A 9 11.90 4.05 -13.43
C ILE A 9 13.31 4.35 -13.94
N THR A 10 13.88 3.50 -14.79
CA THR A 10 15.22 3.71 -15.34
C THR A 10 15.28 4.92 -16.27
N LEU A 11 14.23 5.15 -17.06
CA LEU A 11 14.11 6.32 -17.93
C LEU A 11 14.00 7.61 -17.09
N THR A 12 13.27 7.56 -15.97
CA THR A 12 13.25 8.69 -15.04
C THR A 12 14.67 9.01 -14.56
N LEU A 13 15.44 8.01 -14.13
CA LEU A 13 16.81 8.20 -13.66
C LEU A 13 17.74 8.76 -14.74
N GLU A 14 17.62 8.30 -15.99
CA GLU A 14 18.42 8.81 -17.10
C GLU A 14 18.16 10.31 -17.38
N MET A 15 16.92 10.74 -17.18
CA MET A 15 16.46 12.10 -17.47
C MET A 15 16.54 13.03 -16.25
N LEU A 16 17.14 12.60 -15.13
CA LEU A 16 17.32 13.45 -13.96
C LEU A 16 18.51 14.40 -14.17
N PRO A 17 18.30 15.73 -14.11
CA PRO A 17 19.38 16.71 -14.29
C PRO A 17 20.46 16.58 -13.21
N GLU A 18 20.09 16.14 -12.00
CA GLU A 18 21.04 15.93 -10.90
C GLU A 18 22.05 14.82 -11.17
N LEU A 19 21.75 13.92 -12.13
CA LEU A 19 22.60 12.79 -12.48
C LEU A 19 23.40 13.02 -13.76
N GLU A 20 23.20 14.13 -14.48
CA GLU A 20 23.88 14.42 -15.75
C GLU A 20 25.40 14.54 -15.60
N SER A 21 25.88 15.05 -14.47
CA SER A 21 27.30 15.29 -14.22
C SER A 21 28.10 14.02 -13.90
N SER A 22 27.43 12.92 -13.54
CA SER A 22 28.07 11.68 -13.15
C SER A 22 28.12 10.67 -14.30
N THR A 23 29.28 10.56 -14.94
CA THR A 23 29.53 9.57 -16.01
C THR A 23 29.31 8.14 -15.56
N VAL A 24 29.73 7.80 -14.33
CA VAL A 24 29.55 6.47 -13.73
C VAL A 24 28.07 6.11 -13.60
N VAL A 25 27.25 7.02 -13.08
CA VAL A 25 25.80 6.78 -12.93
C VAL A 25 25.14 6.67 -14.30
N ARG A 26 25.54 7.51 -15.23
CA ARG A 26 25.03 7.50 -16.61
C ARG A 26 25.31 6.17 -17.31
N ASP A 27 26.54 5.66 -17.21
CA ASP A 27 26.92 4.39 -17.81
C ASP A 27 26.19 3.21 -17.14
N TYR A 28 26.01 3.27 -15.82
CA TYR A 28 25.28 2.27 -15.06
C TYR A 28 23.79 2.20 -15.43
N VAL A 29 23.16 3.35 -15.68
CA VAL A 29 21.75 3.44 -16.08
C VAL A 29 21.57 3.05 -17.55
N ARG A 30 22.38 3.59 -18.46
CA ARG A 30 22.27 3.36 -19.92
C ARG A 30 22.65 1.96 -20.36
N GLY A 31 23.58 1.31 -19.67
CA GLY A 31 24.09 -0.02 -20.04
C GLY A 31 23.10 -1.18 -19.80
N ASN A 32 21.83 -0.91 -19.48
CA ASN A 32 20.83 -1.88 -18.99
C ASN A 32 21.27 -2.65 -17.73
N LEU A 33 22.41 -2.29 -17.12
CA LEU A 33 23.00 -3.00 -15.98
C LEU A 33 22.10 -2.87 -14.76
N ILE A 34 21.65 -1.65 -14.46
CA ILE A 34 20.72 -1.40 -13.36
C ILE A 34 19.43 -2.20 -13.55
N LYS A 35 18.86 -2.25 -14.77
CA LYS A 35 17.61 -2.97 -15.04
C LYS A 35 17.77 -4.47 -14.81
N ARG A 36 18.85 -5.07 -15.34
CA ARG A 36 19.17 -6.49 -15.11
C ARG A 36 19.36 -6.79 -13.63
N GLN A 37 20.08 -5.93 -12.91
CA GLN A 37 20.32 -6.11 -11.49
C GLN A 37 19.02 -6.00 -10.67
N LEU A 38 18.18 -5.01 -10.95
CA LEU A 38 16.87 -4.85 -10.31
C LEU A 38 15.98 -6.06 -10.58
N TYR A 39 15.90 -6.52 -11.82
CA TYR A 39 15.14 -7.71 -12.18
C TYR A 39 15.63 -8.94 -11.40
N LYS A 40 16.95 -9.17 -11.37
CA LYS A 40 17.56 -10.26 -10.61
C LYS A 40 17.21 -10.18 -9.12
N ASN A 41 17.30 -8.99 -8.52
CA ASN A 41 16.97 -8.78 -7.11
C ASN A 41 15.49 -9.05 -6.80
N ILE A 42 14.58 -8.66 -7.71
CA ILE A 42 13.15 -8.94 -7.56
C ILE A 42 12.90 -10.45 -7.66
N MET A 43 13.49 -11.12 -8.65
CA MET A 43 13.33 -12.56 -8.81
C MET A 43 13.89 -13.35 -7.62
N ALA A 44 15.01 -12.91 -7.04
CA ALA A 44 15.59 -13.53 -5.86
C ALA A 44 14.70 -13.42 -4.61
N LYS A 45 13.78 -12.45 -4.57
CA LYS A 45 12.84 -12.23 -3.46
C LYS A 45 11.40 -12.65 -3.79
N ARG A 46 11.18 -13.35 -4.91
CA ARG A 46 9.82 -13.66 -5.39
C ARG A 46 8.97 -14.46 -4.40
N ASP A 47 9.61 -15.31 -3.60
CA ASP A 47 8.97 -16.20 -2.63
C ASP A 47 8.89 -15.57 -1.23
N ALA A 48 9.52 -14.41 -1.03
CA ALA A 48 9.48 -13.69 0.23
C ALA A 48 8.26 -12.77 0.31
N GLN A 49 7.59 -12.75 1.46
CA GLN A 49 6.49 -11.81 1.69
C GLN A 49 7.05 -10.38 1.75
N SER A 50 6.54 -9.51 0.87
CA SER A 50 6.89 -8.08 0.93
C SER A 50 6.11 -7.37 2.05
N SER A 51 6.71 -6.36 2.65
CA SER A 51 6.04 -5.50 3.63
C SER A 51 4.79 -4.84 3.05
N LEU A 52 4.85 -4.43 1.78
CA LEU A 52 3.70 -3.87 1.06
C LEU A 52 2.56 -4.88 0.95
N LEU A 53 2.85 -6.14 0.59
CA LEU A 53 1.84 -7.18 0.51
C LEU A 53 1.17 -7.40 1.88
N TYR A 54 1.97 -7.48 2.94
CA TYR A 54 1.47 -7.58 4.31
C TYR A 54 0.54 -6.40 4.66
N GLN A 55 0.97 -5.16 4.41
CA GLN A 55 0.17 -3.97 4.70
C GLN A 55 -1.17 -3.97 3.93
N VAL A 56 -1.15 -4.30 2.64
CA VAL A 56 -2.36 -4.38 1.80
C VAL A 56 -3.33 -5.45 2.29
N GLN A 57 -2.82 -6.61 2.72
CA GLN A 57 -3.62 -7.73 3.22
C GLN A 57 -4.32 -7.42 4.55
N HIS A 58 -3.75 -6.52 5.37
CA HIS A 58 -4.29 -6.15 6.66
C HIS A 58 -4.94 -4.75 6.67
N GLY A 59 -5.05 -4.11 5.50
CA GLY A 59 -5.64 -2.76 5.38
C GLY A 59 -4.82 -1.67 6.09
N HIS A 60 -3.54 -1.91 6.34
CA HIS A 60 -2.64 -0.95 6.96
C HIS A 60 -2.27 0.18 6.00
N GLN A 61 -1.80 1.29 6.56
CA GLN A 61 -1.21 2.36 5.77
C GLN A 61 0.03 1.84 5.02
N THR A 62 0.17 2.27 3.76
CA THR A 62 1.28 1.89 2.89
C THR A 62 2.13 3.11 2.56
N ASP A 63 3.42 2.88 2.32
CA ASP A 63 4.37 3.94 1.93
C ASP A 63 4.39 4.19 0.41
N ILE A 64 3.38 3.71 -0.32
CA ILE A 64 3.35 3.74 -1.80
C ILE A 64 3.41 5.19 -2.34
N ASP A 65 2.79 6.13 -1.64
CA ASP A 65 2.81 7.56 -1.98
C ASP A 65 4.15 8.24 -1.71
N TYR A 66 4.96 7.66 -0.84
CA TYR A 66 6.31 8.13 -0.60
C TYR A 66 7.25 7.54 -1.66
N LEU A 67 7.30 6.21 -1.77
CA LEU A 67 8.23 5.50 -2.64
C LEU A 67 7.94 5.76 -4.13
N ASN A 68 6.76 5.36 -4.62
CA ASN A 68 6.40 5.58 -6.03
C ASN A 68 6.09 7.06 -6.30
N GLY A 69 5.54 7.75 -5.30
CA GLY A 69 5.23 9.17 -5.44
C GLY A 69 6.47 10.05 -5.67
N TYR A 70 7.66 9.64 -5.21
CA TYR A 70 8.92 10.29 -5.60
C TYR A 70 9.08 10.29 -7.13
N PHE A 71 9.07 9.11 -7.75
CA PHE A 71 9.27 8.97 -9.20
C PHE A 71 8.17 9.68 -10.00
N LEU A 72 6.91 9.56 -9.59
CA LEU A 72 5.80 10.26 -10.24
C LEU A 72 5.96 11.78 -10.20
N LYS A 73 6.38 12.34 -9.06
CA LYS A 73 6.64 13.79 -8.93
C LYS A 73 7.83 14.23 -9.76
N ARG A 74 8.91 13.45 -9.75
CA ARG A 74 10.13 13.74 -10.53
C ARG A 74 9.84 13.70 -12.03
N ALA A 75 9.22 12.62 -12.51
CA ALA A 75 8.84 12.46 -13.91
C ALA A 75 7.96 13.60 -14.41
N LYS A 76 6.96 14.02 -13.62
CA LYS A 76 6.12 15.18 -13.96
C LYS A 76 6.91 16.47 -14.17
N ARG A 77 7.96 16.72 -13.36
CA ARG A 77 8.79 17.94 -13.49
C ARG A 77 9.62 17.97 -14.77
N ILE A 78 10.02 16.80 -15.27
CA ILE A 78 10.83 16.64 -16.48
C ILE A 78 9.98 16.30 -17.72
N GLY A 79 8.64 16.35 -17.61
CA GLY A 79 7.72 16.08 -18.73
C GLY A 79 7.57 14.61 -19.12
N LEU A 80 7.95 13.68 -18.23
CA LEU A 80 7.86 12.24 -18.46
C LEU A 80 6.56 11.65 -17.87
N ASP A 81 5.94 10.74 -18.62
CA ASP A 81 4.69 10.07 -18.22
C ASP A 81 4.96 8.62 -17.79
N LEU A 82 4.76 8.33 -16.50
CA LEU A 82 4.96 7.00 -15.92
C LEU A 82 3.61 6.28 -15.74
N ARG A 83 2.93 5.98 -16.84
CA ARG A 83 1.57 5.43 -16.84
C ARG A 83 1.47 4.13 -16.06
N MET A 84 2.43 3.22 -16.22
CA MET A 84 2.40 1.91 -15.59
C MET A 84 2.64 2.02 -14.08
N ASN A 85 3.63 2.81 -13.65
CA ASN A 85 3.88 3.06 -12.23
C ASN A 85 2.71 3.79 -11.56
N LYS A 86 2.07 4.72 -12.28
CA LYS A 86 0.87 5.38 -11.77
C LYS A 86 -0.29 4.40 -11.61
N LEU A 87 -0.56 3.58 -12.64
CA LEU A 87 -1.59 2.55 -12.59
C LEU A 87 -1.38 1.59 -11.43
N MET A 88 -0.17 1.08 -11.23
CA MET A 88 0.15 0.18 -10.12
C MET A 88 -0.06 0.86 -8.76
N THR A 89 0.32 2.13 -8.63
CA THR A 89 0.11 2.90 -7.41
C THR A 89 -1.38 3.05 -7.09
N ASP A 90 -2.18 3.39 -8.10
CA ASP A 90 -3.63 3.54 -7.96
C ASP A 90 -4.30 2.20 -7.60
N MET A 91 -3.85 1.08 -8.20
CA MET A 91 -4.36 -0.26 -7.87
C MET A 91 -4.02 -0.70 -6.45
N VAL A 92 -2.80 -0.45 -5.98
CA VAL A 92 -2.40 -0.75 -4.59
C VAL A 92 -3.28 0.02 -3.60
N LYS A 93 -3.50 1.32 -3.84
CA LYS A 93 -4.39 2.14 -3.01
C LYS A 93 -5.82 1.61 -2.99
N ALA A 94 -6.38 1.31 -4.17
CA ALA A 94 -7.72 0.77 -4.29
C ALA A 94 -7.86 -0.56 -3.53
N LYS A 95 -6.84 -1.43 -3.63
CA LYS A 95 -6.84 -2.71 -2.94
C LYS A 95 -6.77 -2.56 -1.42
N THR A 96 -5.90 -1.69 -0.92
CA THR A 96 -5.79 -1.41 0.52
C THR A 96 -7.09 -0.82 1.07
N LEU A 97 -7.72 0.10 0.34
CA LEU A 97 -9.01 0.67 0.73
C LEU A 97 -10.11 -0.40 0.79
N GLN A 98 -10.17 -1.27 -0.22
CA GLN A 98 -11.10 -2.39 -0.24
C GLN A 98 -10.91 -3.31 0.99
N THR A 99 -9.66 -3.68 1.31
CA THR A 99 -9.36 -4.51 2.48
C THR A 99 -9.81 -3.81 3.77
N ARG A 100 -9.49 -2.53 3.92
CA ARG A 100 -9.85 -1.74 5.10
C ARG A 100 -11.37 -1.63 5.29
N GLN A 101 -12.12 -1.45 4.20
CA GLN A 101 -13.58 -1.44 4.24
C GLN A 101 -14.13 -2.79 4.72
N ARG A 102 -13.60 -3.91 4.20
CA ARG A 102 -14.04 -5.25 4.63
C ARG A 102 -13.81 -5.50 6.12
N ILE A 103 -12.63 -5.13 6.63
CA ILE A 103 -12.31 -5.25 8.06
C ILE A 103 -13.26 -4.39 8.92
N ASN A 104 -13.57 -3.17 8.48
CA ASN A 104 -14.47 -2.27 9.19
C ASN A 104 -15.94 -2.75 9.18
N THR A 105 -16.37 -3.49 8.16
CA THR A 105 -17.74 -4.05 8.09
C THR A 105 -17.92 -5.33 8.90
N ASP A 106 -16.83 -6.02 9.28
CA ASP A 106 -16.86 -7.26 10.05
C ASP A 106 -16.98 -7.04 11.58
N VAL A 107 -17.43 -5.85 12.02
CA VAL A 107 -17.71 -5.60 13.43
C VAL A 107 -18.91 -6.45 13.86
N ARG A 108 -18.62 -7.56 14.55
CA ARG A 108 -19.62 -8.40 15.19
C ARG A 108 -20.27 -7.59 16.32
N ILE A 109 -21.52 -7.18 16.12
CA ILE A 109 -22.32 -6.61 17.21
C ILE A 109 -22.65 -7.77 18.15
N GLU A 110 -21.87 -7.93 19.22
CA GLU A 110 -22.32 -8.74 20.33
C GLU A 110 -23.35 -7.92 21.11
N GLU A 111 -24.62 -8.30 21.01
CA GLU A 111 -25.64 -7.85 21.94
C GLU A 111 -25.23 -8.34 23.33
N THR A 112 -24.53 -7.49 24.08
CA THR A 112 -24.36 -7.67 25.51
C THR A 112 -25.73 -7.41 26.13
N SER A 113 -26.61 -8.39 26.04
CA SER A 113 -27.87 -8.39 26.76
C SER A 113 -27.51 -8.31 28.23
N LEU A 114 -27.67 -7.11 28.80
CA LEU A 114 -27.63 -6.89 30.24
C LEU A 114 -28.61 -7.92 30.84
N SER A 115 -28.07 -8.94 31.48
CA SER A 115 -28.87 -10.00 32.08
C SER A 115 -29.85 -9.36 33.09
N PRO A 116 -31.13 -9.77 33.13
CA PRO A 116 -32.13 -9.18 34.01
C PRO A 116 -31.90 -9.67 35.44
N GLN A 117 -30.93 -9.09 36.16
CA GLN A 117 -30.53 -9.59 37.49
C GLN A 117 -30.94 -8.67 38.65
N HIS A 118 -31.72 -7.60 38.40
CA HIS A 118 -32.11 -6.65 39.47
C HIS A 118 -33.58 -6.19 39.43
N GLN A 119 -34.53 -7.09 39.18
CA GLN A 119 -35.93 -6.83 39.56
C GLN A 119 -36.37 -7.81 40.65
N GLY A 120 -35.64 -7.75 41.77
CA GLY A 120 -36.04 -8.37 43.02
C GLY A 120 -36.62 -7.32 43.97
N SER A 121 -37.91 -7.49 44.27
CA SER A 121 -38.53 -7.16 45.56
C SER A 121 -38.89 -5.69 45.85
N SER A 122 -40.16 -5.32 45.63
CA SER A 122 -41.02 -4.78 46.70
C SER A 122 -42.44 -4.54 46.17
N TYR A 123 -43.35 -5.50 46.35
CA TYR A 123 -44.78 -5.23 46.49
C TYR A 123 -45.36 -6.31 47.42
N ARG A 124 -45.29 -6.03 48.73
CA ARG A 124 -46.02 -6.80 49.74
C ARG A 124 -47.22 -5.95 50.16
N HIS A 125 -48.32 -6.08 49.41
CA HIS A 125 -49.62 -5.56 49.83
C HIS A 125 -50.13 -6.39 51.00
N TYR A 126 -50.21 -5.77 52.19
CA TYR A 126 -51.05 -6.25 53.27
C TYR A 126 -52.34 -5.44 53.25
N TRP A 127 -53.45 -6.08 52.91
CA TRP A 127 -54.77 -5.75 53.43
C TRP A 127 -55.54 -7.05 53.62
N SER A 128 -55.93 -7.29 54.86
CA SER A 128 -56.84 -8.34 55.31
C SER A 128 -57.99 -7.67 56.04
N ALA A 129 -59.21 -8.15 55.73
CA ALA A 129 -60.52 -7.83 56.30
C ALA A 129 -61.18 -6.51 55.88
#